data_AF-A0AAX2QS23-F1
#
_entry.id   AF-A0AAX2QS23-F1
#
_cell.length_a   1.000
_cell.length_b   1.000
_cell.length_c   1.000
_cell.angle_alpha   90.00
_cell.angle_beta   90.00
_cell.angle_gamma   90.00
#
_symmetry.space_group_name_H-M   'P 1'
#
loop_
_entity.id
_entity.type
_entity.pdbx_description
1 polymer ?
#
loop_
_entity_poly.entity_id
_entity_poly.type
_entity_poly.pdbx_seq_one_letter_code
_entity_poly.pdbx_strand_id
1 'polypeptide(L)'
;MQDSTGIYVVGRIDDSNWQVSKLDPDTLNPIESKTFAAGGLGYGFAVDGTFFFGDSSGSEHIGTAFDFATGVKTTVDVNIAIPGDDLITNVVYDSAADNLYLTNTGIDEISVVHNVSDVLFV
;
A
#
# COMPACT_ATOMS: atom_id res chain seq x y z
N MET A 1 6.73 4.80 -1.80
CA MET A 1 5.28 4.98 -2.00
C MET A 1 4.96 6.46 -1.92
N GLN A 2 3.91 6.93 -2.59
CA GLN A 2 3.48 8.33 -2.52
C GLN A 2 1.96 8.42 -2.63
N ASP A 3 1.40 9.49 -2.08
CA ASP A 3 -0.01 9.87 -2.24
C ASP A 3 -0.14 11.41 -2.20
N SER A 4 -1.35 11.93 -2.04
CA SER A 4 -1.63 13.37 -1.88
C SER A 4 -0.98 14.01 -0.65
N THR A 5 -0.57 13.21 0.35
CA THR A 5 -0.11 13.66 1.66
C THR A 5 1.41 13.64 1.79
N GLY A 6 2.13 12.87 0.96
CA GLY A 6 3.59 12.92 0.92
C GLY A 6 4.28 11.74 0.23
N ILE A 7 5.60 11.66 0.44
CA ILE A 7 6.47 10.58 -0.03
C ILE A 7 6.88 9.73 1.16
N TYR A 8 6.81 8.43 1.00
CA TYR A 8 6.97 7.46 2.08
C TYR A 8 7.90 6.31 1.70
N VAL A 9 8.66 5.84 2.68
CA VAL A 9 9.41 4.59 2.63
C VAL A 9 8.78 3.62 3.61
N VAL A 10 8.49 2.41 3.14
CA VAL A 10 8.02 1.31 3.97
C VAL A 10 9.09 0.23 3.96
N GLY A 11 9.45 -0.27 5.14
CA GLY A 11 10.47 -1.29 5.28
C GLY A 11 10.22 -2.20 6.46
N ARG A 12 10.60 -3.47 6.33
CA ARG A 12 10.61 -4.41 7.43
C ARG A 12 11.86 -4.17 8.27
N ILE A 13 11.69 -3.97 9.57
CA ILE A 13 12.80 -3.72 10.50
C ILE A 13 13.24 -4.99 11.23
N ASP A 14 12.33 -5.94 11.45
CA ASP A 14 12.60 -7.26 12.00
C ASP A 14 11.51 -8.27 11.57
N ASP A 15 11.54 -9.49 12.13
CA ASP A 15 10.61 -10.56 11.74
C ASP A 15 9.13 -10.27 12.03
N SER A 16 8.80 -9.28 12.86
CA SER A 16 7.43 -9.00 13.30
C SER A 16 7.03 -7.53 13.14
N ASN A 17 7.96 -6.64 12.81
CA ASN A 17 7.72 -5.20 12.77
C ASN A 17 8.10 -4.59 11.43
N TRP A 18 7.25 -3.66 11.01
CA TRP A 18 7.40 -2.82 9.83
C TRP A 18 7.44 -1.37 10.25
N GLN A 19 8.15 -0.55 9.49
CA GLN A 19 8.21 0.90 9.67
C GLN A 19 7.72 1.60 8.40
N VAL A 20 6.90 2.63 8.60
CA VAL A 20 6.62 3.65 7.60
C VAL A 20 7.36 4.92 8.00
N SER A 21 8.09 5.52 7.07
CA SER A 21 8.79 6.79 7.26
C SER A 21 8.34 7.79 6.21
N LYS A 22 7.79 8.92 6.65
CA LYS A 22 7.48 10.06 5.79
C LYS A 22 8.75 10.85 5.53
N LEU A 23 8.99 11.20 4.27
CA LEU A 23 10.15 11.98 3.86
C LEU A 23 9.77 13.43 3.61
N ASP A 24 10.69 14.33 3.95
CA ASP A 24 10.70 15.68 3.42
C ASP A 24 11.00 15.62 1.90
N PRO A 25 10.16 16.21 1.03
CA PRO A 25 10.30 16.06 -0.41
C PRO A 25 11.52 16.79 -0.99
N ASP A 26 12.04 17.80 -0.31
CA ASP A 26 13.16 18.62 -0.78
C ASP A 26 14.51 18.02 -0.36
N THR A 27 14.56 17.41 0.83
CA THR A 27 15.81 16.88 1.42
C THR A 27 15.90 15.36 1.43
N LEU A 28 14.77 14.66 1.24
CA LEU A 28 14.62 13.21 1.34
C LEU A 28 15.00 12.63 2.72
N ASN A 29 15.11 13.47 3.74
CA ASN A 29 15.32 13.03 5.11
C ASN A 29 13.99 12.57 5.73
N PRO A 30 13.98 11.54 6.59
CA PRO A 30 12.81 11.18 7.37
C PRO A 30 12.40 12.33 8.30
N ILE A 31 11.12 12.72 8.27
CA ILE A 31 10.54 13.73 9.17
C ILE A 31 9.67 13.12 10.25
N GLU A 32 9.07 11.96 9.98
CA GLU A 32 8.28 11.20 10.94
C GLU A 32 8.35 9.72 10.57
N SER A 33 8.44 8.86 11.58
CA SER A 33 8.45 7.41 11.41
C SER A 33 7.51 6.75 12.40
N LYS A 34 6.77 5.75 11.94
CA LYS A 34 5.91 4.93 12.79
C LYS A 34 6.14 3.46 12.52
N THR A 35 6.03 2.67 13.58
CA THR A 35 6.24 1.23 13.55
C THR A 35 4.94 0.53 13.85
N PHE A 36 4.66 -0.57 13.15
CA PHE A 36 3.53 -1.43 13.42
C PHE A 36 3.91 -2.90 13.32
N ALA A 37 3.25 -3.72 14.12
CA ALA A 37 3.47 -5.16 14.12
C ALA A 37 2.63 -5.82 13.02
N ALA A 38 3.27 -6.59 12.13
CA ALA A 38 2.63 -7.39 11.10
C ALA A 38 3.52 -8.58 10.72
N GLY A 39 2.89 -9.63 10.19
CA GLY A 39 3.62 -10.76 9.62
C GLY A 39 4.26 -10.42 8.27
N GLY A 40 4.26 -11.39 7.36
CA GLY A 40 4.51 -11.10 5.95
C GLY A 40 3.42 -10.18 5.38
N LEU A 41 3.83 -9.22 4.57
CA LEU A 41 2.95 -8.37 3.75
C LEU A 41 3.29 -8.65 2.29
N GLY A 42 2.28 -8.71 1.42
CA GLY A 42 2.47 -9.01 0.00
C GLY A 42 3.02 -7.83 -0.79
N TYR A 43 2.16 -6.85 -0.98
CA TYR A 43 2.44 -5.56 -1.62
C TYR A 43 1.79 -4.46 -0.79
N GLY A 44 2.14 -3.21 -1.06
CA GLY A 44 1.50 -2.10 -0.36
C GLY A 44 1.50 -0.81 -1.16
N PHE A 45 0.59 0.07 -0.77
CA PHE A 45 0.41 1.40 -1.35
C PHE A 45 -0.20 2.34 -0.31
N ALA A 46 -0.15 3.64 -0.58
CA ALA A 46 -0.70 4.67 0.30
C ALA A 46 -1.83 5.41 -0.41
N VAL A 47 -2.93 5.68 0.30
CA VAL A 47 -4.04 6.53 -0.14
C VAL A 47 -4.44 7.40 1.04
N ASP A 48 -4.39 8.72 0.85
CA ASP A 48 -4.74 9.74 1.85
C ASP A 48 -4.14 9.51 3.24
N GLY A 49 -2.84 9.18 3.31
CA GLY A 49 -2.11 8.92 4.55
C GLY A 49 -2.39 7.56 5.18
N THR A 50 -3.23 6.73 4.56
CA THR A 50 -3.51 5.35 4.99
C THR A 50 -2.76 4.36 4.10
N PHE A 51 -2.03 3.44 4.72
CA PHE A 51 -1.25 2.41 4.05
C PHE A 51 -2.04 1.13 3.99
N PHE A 52 -2.27 0.61 2.79
CA PHE A 52 -2.97 -0.64 2.56
C PHE A 52 -2.00 -1.71 2.10
N PHE A 53 -2.19 -2.93 2.57
CA PHE A 53 -1.33 -4.06 2.24
C PHE A 53 -2.13 -5.30 1.85
N GLY A 54 -1.74 -5.89 0.72
CA GLY A 54 -2.22 -7.19 0.30
C GLY A 54 -1.71 -8.30 1.21
N ASP A 55 -2.53 -9.34 1.41
CA ASP A 55 -2.18 -10.48 2.27
C ASP A 55 -0.95 -11.24 1.76
N SER A 56 -0.78 -11.30 0.44
CA SER A 56 0.39 -11.88 -0.22
C SER A 56 0.56 -11.28 -1.63
N SER A 57 1.68 -11.57 -2.29
CA SER A 57 1.85 -11.21 -3.70
C SER A 57 0.91 -11.97 -4.63
N GLY A 58 0.31 -13.07 -4.20
CA GLY A 58 -0.62 -13.88 -4.98
C GLY A 58 -2.07 -13.74 -4.56
N SER A 59 -2.46 -12.54 -4.13
CA SER A 59 -3.82 -12.27 -3.68
C SER A 59 -4.25 -10.83 -3.98
N GLU A 60 -5.40 -10.69 -4.63
CA GLU A 60 -6.18 -9.45 -4.74
C GLU A 60 -6.77 -8.94 -3.41
N HIS A 61 -6.70 -9.73 -2.33
CA HIS A 61 -7.25 -9.35 -1.04
C HIS A 61 -6.29 -8.45 -0.23
N ILE A 62 -6.84 -7.35 0.27
CA ILE A 62 -6.20 -6.40 1.17
C ILE A 62 -6.73 -6.67 2.58
N GLY A 63 -5.86 -7.20 3.45
CA GLY A 63 -6.23 -7.55 4.83
C GLY A 63 -5.77 -6.54 5.88
N THR A 64 -4.87 -5.62 5.53
CA THR A 64 -4.27 -4.69 6.51
C THR A 64 -4.33 -3.24 6.01
N ALA A 65 -4.84 -2.36 6.88
CA ALA A 65 -4.72 -0.92 6.76
C ALA A 65 -3.91 -0.35 7.95
N PHE A 66 -3.12 0.68 7.71
CA PHE A 66 -2.36 1.39 8.72
C PHE A 66 -2.48 2.90 8.52
N ASP A 67 -3.14 3.57 9.45
CA ASP A 67 -3.28 5.03 9.44
C ASP A 67 -1.99 5.66 9.98
N PHE A 68 -1.29 6.41 9.14
CA PHE A 68 -0.03 7.04 9.53
C PHE A 68 -0.22 8.19 10.51
N ALA A 69 -1.32 8.96 10.43
CA ALA A 69 -1.56 10.06 11.35
C ALA A 69 -1.73 9.54 12.79
N THR A 70 -2.45 8.43 12.98
CA THR A 70 -2.71 7.86 14.31
C THR A 70 -1.71 6.78 14.72
N GLY A 71 -1.05 6.13 13.77
CA GLY A 71 -0.23 4.94 14.00
C GLY A 71 -1.05 3.68 14.29
N VAL A 72 -2.35 3.70 13.99
CA VAL A 72 -3.25 2.57 14.26
C VAL A 72 -3.26 1.62 13.07
N LYS A 73 -3.04 0.34 13.35
CA LYS A 73 -3.22 -0.75 12.40
C LYS A 73 -4.60 -1.37 12.57
N THR A 74 -5.30 -1.57 11.47
CA THR A 74 -6.65 -2.14 11.41
C THR A 74 -6.68 -3.30 10.42
N THR A 75 -7.45 -4.34 10.73
CA THR A 75 -7.79 -5.38 9.77
C THR A 75 -8.91 -4.87 8.87
N VAL A 76 -8.73 -4.98 7.56
CA VAL A 76 -9.75 -4.63 6.57
C VAL A 76 -10.04 -5.87 5.72
N ASP A 77 -11.17 -5.86 5.03
CA ASP A 77 -11.61 -6.96 4.14
C ASP A 77 -12.04 -6.32 2.83
N VAL A 78 -11.05 -6.09 1.95
CA VAL A 78 -11.24 -5.38 0.68
C VAL A 78 -10.64 -6.23 -0.42
N ASN A 79 -11.38 -6.37 -1.51
CA ASN A 79 -10.92 -7.10 -2.68
C ASN A 79 -10.79 -6.16 -3.89
N ILE A 80 -9.57 -6.00 -4.39
CA ILE A 80 -9.29 -5.16 -5.56
C ILE A 80 -9.32 -6.02 -6.83
N ALA A 81 -10.47 -6.61 -7.14
CA ALA A 81 -10.68 -7.60 -8.22
C ALA A 81 -9.72 -7.46 -9.43
N ILE A 82 -8.69 -8.30 -9.52
CA ILE A 82 -7.70 -8.30 -10.61
C ILE A 82 -7.91 -9.55 -11.48
N PRO A 83 -7.96 -9.42 -12.81
CA PRO A 83 -8.06 -10.60 -13.67
C PRO A 83 -6.78 -11.45 -13.65
N GLY A 84 -6.95 -12.78 -13.64
CA GLY A 84 -5.89 -13.76 -13.89
C GLY A 84 -5.35 -14.47 -12.65
N ASP A 85 -4.23 -15.17 -12.82
CA ASP A 85 -3.46 -15.72 -11.70
C ASP A 85 -2.65 -14.58 -11.08
N ASP A 86 -2.86 -14.32 -9.78
CA ASP A 86 -2.24 -13.19 -9.11
C ASP A 86 -0.75 -13.45 -8.84
N LEU A 87 0.11 -12.59 -9.41
CA LEU A 87 1.49 -12.40 -8.96
C LEU A 87 1.84 -10.91 -9.04
N ILE A 88 1.34 -10.17 -8.07
CA ILE A 88 1.51 -8.73 -7.92
C ILE A 88 2.93 -8.46 -7.40
N THR A 89 3.73 -7.77 -8.21
CA THR A 89 5.14 -7.46 -7.89
C THR A 89 5.41 -5.98 -7.71
N ASN A 90 4.55 -5.13 -8.26
CA ASN A 90 4.66 -3.70 -8.11
C ASN A 90 3.27 -3.06 -8.09
N VAL A 91 3.13 -2.02 -7.25
CA VAL A 91 1.89 -1.27 -7.09
C VAL A 91 2.22 0.21 -6.98
N VAL A 92 1.53 1.02 -7.78
CA VAL A 92 1.68 2.47 -7.81
C VAL A 92 0.30 3.11 -7.73
N TYR A 93 0.14 4.02 -6.77
CA TYR A 93 -1.04 4.87 -6.67
C TYR A 93 -0.79 6.22 -7.34
N ASP A 94 -1.72 6.64 -8.19
CA ASP A 94 -1.80 7.99 -8.75
C ASP A 94 -2.90 8.78 -8.03
N SER A 95 -2.49 9.65 -7.12
CA SER A 95 -3.40 10.48 -6.32
C SER A 95 -4.12 11.57 -7.12
N ALA A 96 -3.62 11.94 -8.31
CA ALA A 96 -4.27 12.94 -9.14
C ALA A 96 -5.48 12.38 -9.91
N ALA A 97 -5.40 11.10 -10.28
CA ALA A 97 -6.44 10.38 -11.02
C ALA A 97 -7.26 9.41 -10.16
N ASP A 98 -6.87 9.22 -8.90
CA ASP A 98 -7.38 8.19 -7.98
C ASP A 98 -7.34 6.77 -8.57
N ASN A 99 -6.22 6.44 -9.22
CA ASN A 99 -6.02 5.15 -9.87
C ASN A 99 -4.93 4.34 -9.18
N LEU A 100 -5.16 3.04 -9.04
CA LEU A 100 -4.16 2.07 -8.62
C LEU A 100 -3.68 1.24 -9.81
N TYR A 101 -2.38 1.26 -10.07
CA TYR A 101 -1.74 0.49 -11.12
C TYR A 101 -1.01 -0.69 -10.50
N LEU A 102 -1.33 -1.91 -10.93
CA LEU A 102 -0.75 -3.14 -10.40
C LEU A 102 -0.07 -3.91 -11.53
N THR A 103 1.21 -4.23 -11.34
CA THR A 103 1.95 -5.11 -12.25
C THR A 103 1.72 -6.56 -11.83
N ASN A 104 1.03 -7.33 -12.65
CA ASN A 104 0.87 -8.78 -12.49
C ASN A 104 1.86 -9.49 -13.42
N THR A 105 2.96 -10.01 -12.85
CA THR A 105 3.98 -10.74 -13.61
C THR A 105 3.63 -12.20 -13.86
N GLY A 106 2.52 -12.69 -13.31
CA GLY A 106 2.01 -14.04 -13.60
C GLY A 106 1.45 -14.14 -15.02
N ILE A 107 0.93 -13.02 -15.54
CA ILE A 107 0.30 -12.92 -16.85
C ILE A 107 0.93 -11.82 -17.74
N ASP A 108 2.01 -11.17 -17.28
CA ASP A 108 2.70 -10.07 -17.97
C ASP A 108 1.80 -8.85 -18.30
N GLU A 109 0.87 -8.52 -17.40
CA GLU A 109 -0.09 -7.41 -17.59
C GLU A 109 -0.01 -6.34 -16.49
N ILE A 110 -0.50 -5.14 -16.83
CA ILE A 110 -0.76 -4.07 -15.87
C ILE A 110 -2.27 -3.90 -15.75
N SER A 111 -2.80 -4.11 -14.55
CA SER A 111 -4.20 -3.83 -14.21
C SER A 111 -4.34 -2.43 -13.62
N VAL A 112 -5.50 -1.81 -13.86
CA VAL A 112 -5.82 -0.48 -13.34
C VAL A 112 -7.14 -0.55 -12.58
N VAL A 113 -7.13 -0.17 -11.31
CA VAL A 113 -8.34 0.02 -10.50
C VAL A 113 -8.62 1.52 -10.46
N HIS A 114 -9.77 1.91 -11.01
CA HIS A 114 -10.22 3.30 -11.05
C HIS A 114 -11.01 3.66 -9.81
N ASN A 115 -10.88 4.92 -9.36
CA ASN A 115 -11.53 5.44 -8.15
C ASN A 115 -11.26 4.54 -6.93
N VAL A 116 -9.99 4.19 -6.72
CA VAL A 116 -9.63 3.18 -5.71
C VAL A 116 -10.04 3.62 -4.30
N SER A 117 -10.11 4.92 -4.03
CA SER A 117 -10.57 5.42 -2.72
C SER A 117 -12.00 5.00 -2.39
N ASP A 118 -12.90 4.93 -3.38
CA ASP A 118 -14.28 4.46 -3.21
C ASP A 118 -14.36 2.98 -2.84
N VAL A 119 -13.32 2.19 -3.17
CA VAL A 119 -13.22 0.76 -2.84
C VAL A 119 -12.63 0.55 -1.44
N LEU A 120 -11.74 1.45 -1.00
CA LEU A 120 -10.97 1.29 0.22
C LEU A 120 -11.66 1.84 1.47
N PHE A 121 -12.48 2.88 1.33
CA PHE A 121 -13.07 3.63 2.46
C PHE A 121 -14.59 3.44 2.61
N VAL A 122 -15.08 2.22 2.33
CA VAL A 122 -16.51 1.84 2.40
C VAL A 122 -17.06 1.83 3.83
#